data_AF-A0A947IYQ5-F1
#
_entry.id   AF-A0A947IYQ5-F1
#
_cell.length_a   1.000
_cell.length_b   1.000
_cell.length_c   1.000
_cell.angle_alpha   90.00
_cell.angle_beta   90.00
_cell.angle_gamma   90.00
#
_symmetry.space_group_name_H-M   'P 1'
#
loop_
_entity.id
_entity.type
_entity.pdbx_description
1 polymer ?
#
loop_
_entity_poly.entity_id
_entity_poly.type
_entity_poly.pdbx_seq_one_letter_code
_entity_poly.pdbx_strand_id
1 'polypeptide(L)'
;MSQAYIYIPVWQNLNDVNECISAIKKNTIYNNYQLTLIDDSNTPYVSKQLEFLGQVIKNKTNQGFTKSINTARNDFLKKAAKNDFFIILN
;
A
#
# COMPACT_ATOMS: atom_id res chain seq x y z
N MET A 1 -6.43 16.91 12.46
CA MET A 1 -6.93 15.54 12.69
C MET A 1 -5.83 14.60 12.23
N SER A 2 -5.53 13.54 13.00
CA SER A 2 -4.61 12.49 12.56
C SER A 2 -5.08 11.87 11.25
N GLN A 3 -4.16 11.39 10.42
CA GLN A 3 -4.40 10.63 9.19
C GLN A 3 -3.78 9.23 9.31
N ALA A 4 -4.42 8.22 8.71
CA ALA A 4 -3.87 6.87 8.63
C ALA A 4 -3.26 6.60 7.25
N TYR A 5 -2.02 6.13 7.22
CA TYR A 5 -1.34 5.74 5.99
C TYR A 5 -1.22 4.22 5.96
N ILE A 6 -1.97 3.60 5.06
CA ILE A 6 -2.04 2.16 4.87
C ILE A 6 -1.13 1.78 3.71
N TYR A 7 -0.17 0.90 3.98
CA TYR A 7 0.75 0.36 3.00
C TYR A 7 0.53 -1.14 2.84
N ILE A 8 0.42 -1.59 1.58
CA ILE A 8 0.23 -3.00 1.23
C ILE A 8 1.35 -3.41 0.27
N PRO A 9 2.38 -4.14 0.71
CA PRO A 9 3.33 -4.77 -0.17
C PRO A 9 2.65 -5.83 -1.02
N VAL A 10 2.87 -5.78 -2.34
CA VAL A 10 2.24 -6.69 -3.29
C VAL A 10 3.31 -7.39 -4.10
N TRP A 11 3.34 -8.71 -4.00
CA TRP A 11 4.06 -9.58 -4.92
C TRP A 11 3.13 -10.72 -5.34
N GLN A 12 2.63 -10.61 -6.56
CA GLN A 12 1.62 -11.45 -7.19
C GLN A 12 0.25 -11.37 -6.48
N ASN A 13 -0.64 -12.28 -6.86
CA ASN A 13 -1.96 -12.49 -6.27
C ASN A 13 -2.91 -11.28 -6.20
N LEU A 14 -3.31 -10.77 -7.37
CA LEU A 14 -4.26 -9.65 -7.48
C LEU A 14 -5.62 -9.88 -6.81
N ASN A 15 -6.07 -11.13 -6.69
CA ASN A 15 -7.38 -11.43 -6.13
C ASN A 15 -7.43 -11.04 -4.65
N ASP A 16 -6.44 -11.47 -3.87
CA ASP A 16 -6.34 -11.13 -2.45
C ASP A 16 -6.18 -9.61 -2.25
N VAL A 17 -5.40 -8.95 -3.12
CA VAL A 17 -5.26 -7.48 -3.09
C VAL A 17 -6.60 -6.79 -3.33
N ASN A 18 -7.37 -7.24 -4.32
CA ASN A 18 -8.70 -6.70 -4.61
C ASN A 18 -9.68 -6.92 -3.46
N GLU A 19 -9.67 -8.10 -2.85
CA GLU A 19 -10.51 -8.40 -1.69
C GLU A 19 -10.12 -7.55 -0.48
N CYS A 20 -8.83 -7.41 -0.21
CA CYS A 20 -8.29 -6.56 0.86
C CYS A 20 -8.73 -5.09 0.69
N ILE A 21 -8.51 -4.51 -0.49
CA ILE A 21 -8.92 -3.12 -0.77
C ILE A 21 -10.45 -2.96 -0.66
N SER A 22 -11.21 -3.95 -1.16
CA SER A 22 -12.67 -3.93 -1.07
C SER A 22 -13.14 -4.02 0.39
N ALA A 23 -12.51 -4.85 1.21
CA ALA A 23 -12.80 -4.98 2.63
C ALA A 23 -12.49 -3.69 3.39
N ILE A 24 -11.36 -3.02 3.09
CA ILE A 24 -11.02 -1.71 3.68
C ILE A 24 -12.11 -0.69 3.32
N LYS A 25 -12.46 -0.57 2.04
CA LYS A 25 -13.47 0.40 1.58
C LYS A 25 -14.86 0.13 2.17
N LYS A 26 -15.24 -1.14 2.31
CA LYS A 26 -16.56 -1.54 2.80
C LYS A 26 -16.72 -1.37 4.31
N ASN A 27 -15.68 -1.67 5.09
CA ASN A 27 -15.78 -1.80 6.55
C ASN A 27 -15.18 -0.61 7.32
N THR A 28 -14.43 0.29 6.66
CA THR A 28 -13.77 1.41 7.34
C THR A 28 -14.66 2.65 7.33
N ILE A 29 -15.21 3.00 8.49
CA ILE A 29 -16.01 4.24 8.68
C ILE A 29 -15.14 5.50 8.78
N TYR A 30 -13.86 5.33 9.06
CA TYR A 30 -12.91 6.42 9.20
C TYR A 30 -12.44 6.87 7.80
N ASN A 31 -12.69 8.13 7.45
CA ASN A 31 -12.47 8.62 6.08
C ASN A 31 -11.09 9.26 5.85
N ASN A 32 -10.31 9.53 6.91
CA ASN A 32 -9.02 10.19 6.79
C ASN A 32 -7.87 9.18 6.68
N TYR A 33 -7.91 8.33 5.65
CA TYR A 33 -6.82 7.40 5.35
C TYR A 33 -6.34 7.52 3.91
N GLN A 34 -5.09 7.12 3.68
CA GLN A 34 -4.47 6.99 2.37
C GLN A 34 -3.98 5.56 2.20
N LEU A 35 -4.28 4.95 1.05
CA LEU A 35 -3.84 3.61 0.70
C LEU A 35 -2.75 3.69 -0.37
N THR A 36 -1.61 3.07 -0.10
CA THR A 36 -0.48 2.96 -1.04
C THR A 36 -0.08 1.51 -1.21
N LEU A 37 -0.05 1.04 -2.45
CA LEU A 37 0.43 -0.28 -2.83
C LEU A 37 1.93 -0.21 -3.10
N ILE A 38 2.68 -1.21 -2.64
CA ILE A 38 4.12 -1.32 -2.95
C ILE A 38 4.30 -2.51 -3.88
N ASP A 39 4.43 -2.22 -5.17
CA ASP A 39 4.60 -3.23 -6.22
C ASP A 39 6.05 -3.73 -6.24
N ASP A 40 6.26 -4.96 -5.76
CA ASP A 40 7.56 -5.60 -5.67
C ASP A 40 8.02 -6.27 -6.98
N SER A 41 7.99 -5.49 -8.07
CA SER A 41 8.34 -5.94 -9.43
C SER A 41 7.47 -7.10 -9.90
N ASN A 42 6.16 -6.85 -9.94
CA ASN A 42 5.23 -7.77 -10.56
C ASN A 42 5.37 -7.84 -12.09
N THR A 43 4.61 -8.75 -12.70
CA THR A 43 4.43 -8.76 -14.14
C THR A 43 3.80 -7.45 -14.62
N PRO A 44 4.06 -7.01 -15.88
CA PRO A 44 3.49 -5.78 -16.41
C PRO A 44 1.96 -5.69 -16.31
N TYR A 45 1.28 -6.84 -16.45
CA TYR A 45 -0.17 -6.94 -16.27
C TYR A 45 -0.58 -6.57 -14.83
N VAL A 46 0.03 -7.22 -13.84
CA VAL A 46 -0.30 -6.99 -12.42
C VAL A 46 0.06 -5.57 -12.00
N SER A 47 1.25 -5.07 -12.36
CA SER A 47 1.67 -3.70 -12.08
C SER A 47 0.67 -2.66 -12.62
N LYS A 48 0.14 -2.88 -13.83
CA LYS A 48 -0.87 -2.00 -14.42
C LYS A 48 -2.21 -2.08 -13.67
N GLN A 49 -2.61 -3.26 -13.21
CA GLN A 49 -3.83 -3.41 -12.40
C GLN A 49 -3.70 -2.65 -11.07
N LEU A 50 -2.55 -2.72 -10.40
CA LEU A 50 -2.32 -2.00 -9.15
C LEU A 50 -2.46 -0.47 -9.32
N GLU A 51 -2.03 0.08 -10.45
CA GLU A 51 -2.18 1.51 -10.76
C GLU A 51 -3.65 1.95 -10.86
N PHE A 52 -4.55 1.06 -11.30
CA PHE A 52 -5.99 1.35 -11.30
C PHE A 52 -6.62 1.28 -9.91
N LEU A 53 -5.99 0.58 -8.96
CA LEU A 53 -6.52 0.40 -7.61
C LEU A 53 -6.16 1.54 -6.66
N GLY A 54 -5.08 2.27 -6.94
CA GLY A 54 -4.67 3.43 -6.13
C GLY A 54 -3.24 3.88 -6.39
N GLN A 55 -2.67 4.57 -5.40
CA GLN A 55 -1.28 5.00 -5.45
C GLN A 55 -0.34 3.78 -5.36
N VAL A 56 0.66 3.73 -6.24
CA VAL A 56 1.64 2.64 -6.30
C VAL A 56 3.06 3.17 -6.17
N ILE A 57 3.87 2.55 -5.31
CA ILE A 57 5.33 2.67 -5.31
C ILE A 57 5.88 1.42 -5.98
N LYS A 58 6.60 1.58 -7.10
CA LYS A 58 7.15 0.45 -7.86
C LYS A 58 8.61 0.19 -7.54
N ASN A 59 8.91 -1.03 -7.12
CA ASN A 59 10.27 -1.53 -7.03
C ASN A 59 10.69 -2.16 -8.38
N LYS A 60 11.95 -1.99 -8.78
CA LYS A 60 12.47 -2.53 -10.05
C LYS A 60 12.64 -4.04 -10.04
N THR A 61 12.91 -4.61 -8.87
CA THR A 61 13.00 -6.05 -8.62
C THR A 61 12.28 -6.38 -7.31
N ASN A 62 11.89 -7.64 -7.11
CA ASN A 62 11.34 -8.08 -5.83
C ASN A 62 12.38 -7.85 -4.72
N GLN A 63 12.07 -6.95 -3.78
CA GLN A 63 12.96 -6.60 -2.68
C GLN A 63 12.69 -7.41 -1.41
N GLY A 64 11.63 -8.23 -1.40
CA GLY A 64 11.13 -8.92 -0.24
C GLY A 64 10.39 -7.99 0.74
N PHE A 65 9.55 -8.61 1.56
CA PHE A 65 8.63 -7.92 2.47
C PHE A 65 9.31 -6.83 3.32
N THR A 66 10.39 -7.19 4.03
CA THR A 66 11.10 -6.26 4.94
C THR A 66 11.56 -4.99 4.25
N LYS A 67 12.10 -5.11 3.03
CA LYS A 67 12.61 -3.94 2.30
C LYS A 67 11.48 -3.10 1.73
N SER A 68 10.38 -3.72 1.32
CA SER A 68 9.15 -3.01 0.96
C SER A 68 8.52 -2.27 2.12
N ILE A 69 8.53 -2.82 3.33
CA ILE A 69 8.13 -2.10 4.55
C ILE A 69 9.06 -0.92 4.85
N ASN A 70 10.37 -1.06 4.63
CA ASN A 70 11.28 0.07 4.78
C ASN A 70 10.99 1.17 3.74
N THR A 71 10.63 0.81 2.51
CA THR A 71 10.14 1.76 1.50
C THR A 71 8.87 2.46 1.96
N ALA A 72 7.89 1.72 2.50
CA ALA A 72 6.66 2.25 3.09
C ALA A 72 6.96 3.28 4.19
N ARG A 73 7.82 2.90 5.14
CA ARG A 73 8.21 3.76 6.27
C ARG A 73 8.89 5.04 5.77
N ASN A 74 9.79 4.95 4.80
CA ASN A 74 10.47 6.11 4.25
C ASN A 74 9.52 7.04 3.50
N ASP A 75 8.51 6.50 2.81
CA ASP A 75 7.45 7.29 2.20
C ASP A 75 6.56 7.98 3.25
N PHE A 76 6.16 7.26 4.30
CA PHE A 76 5.38 7.78 5.43
C PHE A 76 6.10 8.94 6.12
N LEU A 77 7.38 8.75 6.48
CA LEU A 77 8.16 9.77 7.20
C LEU A 77 8.35 11.08 6.42
N LYS A 78 8.17 11.07 5.10
CA LYS A 78 8.23 12.30 4.26
C LYS A 78 6.93 13.10 4.29
N LYS A 79 5.81 12.48 4.68
CA LYS A 79 4.45 13.03 4.54
C LYS A 79 3.77 13.24 5.88
N ALA A 80 4.05 12.37 6.85
CA ALA A 80 3.33 12.27 8.10
C ALA A 80 3.54 13.47 9.03
N ALA A 81 2.45 13.91 9.64
CA ALA A 81 2.46 14.86 10.74
C ALA A 81 2.56 14.14 12.10
N LYS A 82 2.80 14.92 13.15
CA LYS A 82 2.72 14.43 14.53
C LYS A 82 1.31 13.88 14.79
N ASN A 83 1.23 12.64 15.27
CA ASN A 83 0.02 11.85 15.55
C ASN A 83 -0.63 11.15 14.34
N ASP A 84 0.02 11.08 13.18
CA ASP A 84 -0.44 10.21 12.08
C ASP A 84 -0.10 8.74 12.34
N PHE A 85 -0.88 7.85 11.74
CA PHE A 85 -0.75 6.41 11.92
C PHE A 85 -0.09 5.77 10.70
N PHE A 86 0.86 4.88 10.95
CA PHE A 86 1.47 4.02 9.96
C PHE A 86 0.90 2.61 10.09
N ILE A 87 0.22 2.12 9.05
CA ILE A 87 -0.45 0.83 9.03
C ILE A 87 0.13 -0.01 7.90
N ILE A 88 0.44 -1.27 8.20
CA ILE A 88 0.88 -2.26 7.22
C ILE A 88 -0.16 -3.36 7.17
N LEU A 89 -0.57 -3.74 5.96
CA LEU A 89 -1.35 -4.93 5.69
C LEU A 89 -0.59 -5.84 4.72
N ASN A 90 -0.82 -7.14 4.81
CA ASN A 90 -0.28 -8.21 3.98
C ASN A 90 -1.47 -9.03 3.49
#